data_AF-A0A2V5TSE6-F1
#
_entry.id   AF-A0A2V5TSE6-F1
#
_cell.length_a   1.000
_cell.length_b   1.000
_cell.length_c   1.000
_cell.angle_alpha   90.00
_cell.angle_beta   90.00
_cell.angle_gamma   90.00
#
_symmetry.space_group_name_H-M   'P 1'
#
loop_
_entity.id
_entity.type
_entity.pdbx_description
1 polymer ?
#
loop_
_entity_poly.entity_id
_entity_poly.type
_entity_poly.pdbx_seq_one_letter_code
_entity_poly.pdbx_strand_id
1 'polypeptide(L)'
;MQKTVLSFGETLWDLFPSGPALGGAPFNFACRVNSLGDRGIIISRIGRDDLIVSEVAYDFIDVTDELLGLARAADCLCFGTLAQRAPTSRRSLQRLLEVTGKGMKFLDINLRKDCFFRETITESLKQANILKMNLHEAHYLAELFEISLSSLPDFCAEMMEDWSLSCCLVTLGGHGAFTASADGKKVYVPGYEIKVVDTCGSGDAFSAGFIHEYLRGKSLADCCRLGNAFGAVVAMQRGATTPVSFEEVRHFLKADHPRVHEPSLKAFAIS
;
A
#
# COMPACT_ATOMS: atom_id res chain seq x y z
N MET A 1 8.37 -18.71 9.50
CA MET A 1 6.99 -19.22 9.30
C MET A 1 6.32 -18.35 8.25
N GLN A 2 5.44 -18.93 7.43
CA GLN A 2 4.61 -18.19 6.47
C GLN A 2 3.69 -17.22 7.22
N LYS A 3 3.54 -15.99 6.72
CA LYS A 3 2.65 -14.98 7.29
C LYS A 3 1.31 -14.95 6.56
N THR A 4 0.23 -14.70 7.30
CA THR A 4 -1.10 -14.49 6.71
C THR A 4 -1.39 -13.00 6.64
N VAL A 5 -1.57 -12.50 5.42
CA VAL A 5 -1.82 -11.08 5.14
C VAL A 5 -3.14 -10.95 4.41
N LEU A 6 -4.06 -10.19 4.99
CA LEU A 6 -5.34 -9.87 4.39
C LEU A 6 -5.26 -8.53 3.67
N SER A 7 -5.98 -8.38 2.57
CA SER A 7 -6.22 -7.09 1.94
C SER A 7 -7.72 -6.87 1.75
N PHE A 8 -8.20 -5.66 2.07
CA PHE A 8 -9.60 -5.31 1.94
C PHE A 8 -9.79 -4.24 0.86
N GLY A 9 -10.72 -4.49 -0.06
CA GLY A 9 -11.25 -3.46 -0.95
C GLY A 9 -11.54 -3.95 -2.36
N GLU A 10 -11.26 -3.13 -3.36
CA GLU A 10 -11.71 -3.34 -4.73
C GLU A 10 -10.95 -4.45 -5.47
N THR A 11 -11.70 -5.16 -6.33
CA THR A 11 -11.20 -5.93 -7.47
C THR A 11 -12.00 -5.46 -8.67
N LEU A 12 -11.32 -5.06 -9.75
CA LEU A 12 -11.94 -4.38 -10.88
C LEU A 12 -11.29 -4.78 -12.20
N TRP A 13 -11.95 -4.44 -13.31
CA TRP A 13 -11.39 -4.55 -14.66
C TRP A 13 -10.97 -3.17 -15.15
N ASP A 14 -9.67 -3.00 -15.38
CA ASP A 14 -9.13 -1.84 -16.08
C ASP A 14 -9.31 -2.04 -17.59
N LEU A 15 -9.98 -1.09 -18.24
CA LEU A 15 -10.32 -1.18 -19.67
C LEU A 15 -9.25 -0.46 -20.51
N PHE A 16 -8.34 -1.23 -21.11
CA PHE A 16 -7.31 -0.70 -22.02
C PHE A 16 -7.73 -0.86 -23.48
N PRO A 17 -7.13 -0.08 -24.42
CA PRO A 17 -7.28 -0.33 -25.85
C PRO A 17 -6.91 -1.75 -26.29
N SER A 18 -6.03 -2.42 -25.53
CA SER A 18 -5.63 -3.81 -25.77
C SER A 18 -6.56 -4.86 -25.17
N GLY A 19 -7.62 -4.45 -24.49
CA GLY A 19 -8.57 -5.33 -23.80
C GLY A 19 -8.61 -5.11 -22.28
N PRO A 20 -9.59 -5.72 -21.59
CA PRO A 20 -9.74 -5.63 -20.14
C PRO A 20 -8.60 -6.36 -19.43
N ALA A 21 -8.11 -5.79 -18.33
CA ALA A 21 -7.13 -6.41 -17.44
C ALA A 21 -7.62 -6.35 -16.00
N LEU A 22 -7.43 -7.43 -15.25
CA LEU A 22 -7.81 -7.48 -13.84
C LEU A 22 -6.88 -6.56 -13.02
N GLY A 23 -7.48 -5.78 -12.12
CA GLY A 23 -6.80 -4.78 -11.30
C GLY A 23 -7.52 -4.51 -9.98
N GLY A 24 -7.09 -3.45 -9.30
CA GLY A 24 -7.48 -3.09 -7.93
C GLY A 24 -6.31 -3.22 -6.97
N ALA A 25 -6.03 -2.17 -6.20
CA ALA A 25 -4.83 -2.13 -5.36
C ALA A 25 -4.81 -3.25 -4.29
N PRO A 26 -5.92 -3.56 -3.58
CA PRO A 26 -5.98 -4.68 -2.66
C PRO A 26 -5.75 -6.04 -3.34
N PHE A 27 -6.23 -6.21 -4.57
CA PHE A 27 -6.02 -7.43 -5.37
C PHE A 27 -4.55 -7.59 -5.75
N ASN A 28 -3.98 -6.57 -6.38
CA ASN A 28 -2.58 -6.57 -6.79
C ASN A 28 -1.67 -6.84 -5.59
N PHE A 29 -1.90 -6.17 -4.46
CA PHE A 29 -1.14 -6.38 -3.24
C PHE A 29 -1.21 -7.84 -2.76
N ALA A 30 -2.40 -8.45 -2.71
CA ALA A 30 -2.54 -9.85 -2.31
C ALA A 30 -1.79 -10.80 -3.27
N CYS A 31 -1.85 -10.56 -4.59
CA CYS A 31 -1.06 -11.32 -5.55
C CYS A 31 0.45 -11.21 -5.25
N ARG A 32 0.95 -10.01 -4.94
CA ARG A 32 2.37 -9.77 -4.64
C ARG A 32 2.82 -10.35 -3.30
N VAL A 33 1.94 -10.40 -2.30
CA VAL A 33 2.20 -11.16 -1.07
C VAL A 33 2.42 -12.65 -1.39
N ASN A 34 1.57 -13.23 -2.24
CA ASN A 34 1.70 -14.64 -2.64
C ASN A 34 2.98 -14.91 -3.45
N SER A 35 3.40 -13.97 -4.31
CA SER A 35 4.69 -14.04 -5.03
C SER A 35 5.90 -14.19 -4.10
N LEU A 36 5.84 -13.64 -2.88
CA LEU A 36 6.90 -13.70 -1.87
C LEU A 36 6.82 -14.95 -0.97
N GLY A 37 5.83 -15.82 -1.19
CA GLY A 37 5.62 -17.04 -0.43
C GLY A 37 4.83 -16.87 0.88
N ASP A 38 4.27 -15.69 1.14
CA ASP A 38 3.30 -15.47 2.21
C ASP A 38 1.87 -15.81 1.75
N ARG A 39 0.94 -16.00 2.69
CA ARG A 39 -0.46 -16.29 2.39
C ARG A 39 -1.22 -14.97 2.26
N GLY A 40 -1.33 -14.46 1.04
CA GLY A 40 -2.11 -13.26 0.72
C GLY A 40 -3.56 -13.62 0.42
N ILE A 41 -4.51 -13.02 1.14
CA ILE A 41 -5.95 -13.26 0.94
C ILE A 41 -6.64 -11.92 0.72
N ILE A 42 -7.36 -11.81 -0.39
CA ILE A 42 -8.21 -10.65 -0.65
C ILE A 42 -9.61 -10.85 -0.07
N ILE A 43 -10.10 -9.84 0.65
CA ILE A 43 -11.48 -9.67 1.07
C ILE A 43 -12.08 -8.61 0.15
N SER A 44 -12.85 -9.08 -0.82
CA SER A 44 -13.56 -8.26 -1.78
C SER A 44 -14.93 -8.87 -2.08
N ARG A 45 -15.67 -8.26 -2.99
CA ARG A 45 -16.91 -8.80 -3.55
C ARG A 45 -16.88 -8.60 -5.05
N ILE A 46 -17.28 -9.64 -5.78
CA ILE A 46 -17.39 -9.63 -7.24
C ILE A 46 -18.87 -9.53 -7.62
N GLY A 47 -19.15 -8.73 -8.64
CA GLY A 47 -20.50 -8.47 -9.14
C GLY A 47 -20.99 -9.64 -10.00
N ARG A 48 -22.27 -9.57 -10.39
CA ARG A 48 -22.84 -10.42 -11.45
C ARG A 48 -23.19 -9.56 -12.67
N ASP A 49 -22.35 -8.56 -12.96
CA ASP A 49 -22.54 -7.56 -14.01
C ASP A 49 -21.29 -7.42 -14.90
N ASP A 50 -21.51 -6.92 -16.11
CA ASP A 50 -20.49 -6.88 -17.17
C ASP A 50 -19.60 -5.61 -17.13
N LEU A 51 -19.96 -4.55 -16.37
CA LEU A 51 -19.24 -3.26 -16.35
C LEU A 51 -19.37 -2.49 -15.01
N ILE A 52 -18.37 -1.64 -14.69
CA ILE A 52 -18.25 -0.88 -13.42
C ILE A 52 -19.00 0.48 -13.51
N VAL A 53 -20.06 0.65 -12.73
CA VAL A 53 -20.81 1.90 -12.49
C VAL A 53 -20.83 2.23 -10.97
N SER A 54 -21.58 3.23 -10.51
CA SER A 54 -21.94 3.31 -9.07
C SER A 54 -22.75 2.08 -8.67
N GLU A 55 -22.72 1.66 -7.40
CA GLU A 55 -23.37 0.43 -6.92
C GLU A 55 -22.69 -0.85 -7.40
N VAL A 56 -21.36 -0.83 -7.48
CA VAL A 56 -20.57 -2.00 -7.88
C VAL A 56 -20.23 -2.89 -6.70
N ALA A 57 -19.80 -4.11 -7.00
CA ALA A 57 -19.63 -5.17 -6.02
C ALA A 57 -18.82 -4.79 -4.78
N TYR A 58 -17.68 -4.10 -4.95
CA TYR A 58 -16.83 -3.69 -3.83
C TYR A 58 -17.42 -2.56 -2.96
N ASP A 59 -18.56 -1.98 -3.34
CA ASP A 59 -19.34 -1.06 -2.48
C ASP A 59 -20.16 -1.82 -1.42
N PHE A 60 -20.34 -3.13 -1.59
CA PHE A 60 -21.18 -3.99 -0.76
C PHE A 60 -20.42 -5.20 -0.19
N ILE A 61 -19.16 -5.03 0.21
CA ILE A 61 -18.40 -6.13 0.82
C ILE A 61 -19.03 -6.43 2.18
N ASP A 62 -19.68 -7.58 2.31
CA ASP A 62 -20.28 -8.04 3.56
C ASP A 62 -19.27 -8.84 4.38
N VAL A 63 -19.34 -8.70 5.71
CA VAL A 63 -18.49 -9.44 6.64
C VAL A 63 -19.27 -10.61 7.24
N THR A 64 -18.69 -11.80 7.10
CA THR A 64 -19.16 -13.05 7.70
C THR A 64 -18.35 -13.39 8.97
N ASP A 65 -18.86 -14.28 9.80
CA ASP A 65 -18.12 -14.76 10.98
C ASP A 65 -16.81 -15.46 10.61
N GLU A 66 -16.77 -16.12 9.45
CA GLU A 66 -15.53 -16.70 8.90
C GLU A 66 -14.49 -15.63 8.61
N LEU A 67 -14.87 -14.52 7.97
CA LEU A 67 -13.97 -13.39 7.70
C LEU A 67 -13.49 -12.73 9.00
N LEU A 68 -14.35 -12.62 10.02
CA LEU A 68 -13.94 -12.13 11.34
C LEU A 68 -12.95 -13.08 12.01
N GLY A 69 -13.17 -14.40 11.91
CA GLY A 69 -12.24 -15.41 12.41
C GLY A 69 -10.88 -15.32 11.73
N LEU A 70 -10.88 -15.12 10.40
CA LEU A 70 -9.68 -14.94 9.61
C LEU A 70 -8.92 -13.65 10.01
N ALA A 71 -9.63 -12.53 10.17
CA ALA A 71 -9.05 -11.26 10.60
C ALA A 71 -8.41 -11.33 12.00
N ARG A 72 -9.03 -12.05 12.94
CA ARG A 72 -8.43 -12.29 14.28
C ARG A 72 -7.11 -13.05 14.23
N ALA A 73 -6.95 -13.94 13.24
CA ALA A 73 -5.78 -14.81 13.10
C ALA A 73 -4.70 -14.23 12.16
N ALA A 74 -4.99 -13.13 11.45
CA ALA A 74 -4.07 -12.55 10.48
C ALA A 74 -2.90 -11.84 11.15
N ASP A 75 -1.72 -11.93 10.52
CA ASP A 75 -0.54 -11.16 10.92
C ASP A 75 -0.66 -9.69 10.48
N CYS A 76 -1.39 -9.42 9.39
CA CYS A 76 -1.60 -8.08 8.86
C CYS A 76 -2.93 -7.96 8.11
N LEU A 77 -3.61 -6.82 8.24
CA LEU A 77 -4.73 -6.37 7.42
C LEU A 77 -4.33 -5.08 6.69
N CYS A 78 -4.23 -5.16 5.36
CA CYS A 78 -3.99 -4.05 4.46
C CYS A 78 -5.32 -3.47 3.96
N PHE A 79 -5.45 -2.14 3.95
CA PHE A 79 -6.66 -1.47 3.49
C PHE A 79 -6.35 -0.09 2.91
N GLY A 80 -7.26 0.43 2.08
CA GLY A 80 -7.18 1.77 1.51
C GLY A 80 -8.51 2.52 1.62
N THR A 81 -8.62 3.66 0.94
CA THR A 81 -9.78 4.56 1.09
C THR A 81 -10.91 4.29 0.09
N LEU A 82 -10.63 3.78 -1.12
CA LEU A 82 -11.62 3.66 -2.19
C LEU A 82 -12.87 2.86 -1.81
N ALA A 83 -12.71 1.64 -1.29
CA ALA A 83 -13.84 0.80 -0.90
C ALA A 83 -14.68 1.40 0.24
N GLN A 84 -14.13 2.36 0.98
CA GLN A 84 -14.83 3.05 2.06
C GLN A 84 -15.78 4.15 1.55
N ARG A 85 -15.81 4.46 0.25
CA ARG A 85 -16.78 5.40 -0.34
C ARG A 85 -18.22 4.98 -0.06
N ALA A 86 -18.48 3.67 0.02
CA ALA A 86 -19.78 3.09 0.29
C ALA A 86 -19.95 2.74 1.78
N PRO A 87 -21.09 3.08 2.42
CA PRO A 87 -21.31 2.82 3.84
C PRO A 87 -21.22 1.34 4.24
N THR A 88 -21.64 0.41 3.37
CA THR A 88 -21.63 -1.03 3.66
C THR A 88 -20.20 -1.55 3.78
N SER A 89 -19.38 -1.38 2.75
CA SER A 89 -17.96 -1.74 2.79
C SER A 89 -17.20 -1.01 3.90
N ARG A 90 -17.51 0.26 4.17
CA ARG A 90 -16.93 1.02 5.29
C ARG A 90 -17.19 0.35 6.65
N ARG A 91 -18.45 -0.01 6.94
CA ARG A 91 -18.80 -0.71 8.20
C ARG A 91 -18.14 -2.08 8.30
N SER A 92 -18.07 -2.81 7.19
CA SER A 92 -17.39 -4.10 7.12
C SER A 92 -15.90 -3.98 7.44
N LEU A 93 -15.20 -3.00 6.85
CA LEU A 93 -13.81 -2.73 7.16
C LEU A 93 -13.61 -2.37 8.64
N GLN A 94 -14.46 -1.51 9.21
CA GLN A 94 -14.39 -1.16 10.64
C GLN A 94 -14.45 -2.40 11.53
N ARG A 95 -15.41 -3.30 11.29
CA ARG A 95 -15.52 -4.57 12.05
C ARG A 95 -14.28 -5.45 11.91
N LEU A 96 -13.68 -5.51 10.72
CA LEU A 96 -12.44 -6.27 10.49
C LEU A 96 -11.26 -5.65 11.23
N LEU A 97 -11.11 -4.32 11.19
CA LEU A 97 -10.06 -3.59 11.91
C LEU A 97 -10.19 -3.76 13.43
N GLU A 98 -11.41 -3.74 13.97
CA GLU A 98 -11.66 -3.96 15.41
C GLU A 98 -11.21 -5.35 15.87
N VAL A 99 -11.50 -6.40 15.09
CA VAL A 99 -11.15 -7.78 15.48
C VAL A 99 -9.72 -8.17 15.14
N THR A 100 -9.03 -7.43 14.26
CA THR A 100 -7.61 -7.62 13.91
C THR A 100 -6.73 -7.12 15.07
N GLY A 101 -6.84 -7.77 16.23
CA GLY A 101 -6.35 -7.27 17.51
C GLY A 101 -4.84 -6.97 17.53
N LYS A 102 -4.01 -8.01 17.55
CA LYS A 102 -2.53 -7.88 17.56
C LYS A 102 -1.91 -7.83 16.16
N GLY A 103 -2.71 -8.12 15.12
CA GLY A 103 -2.25 -8.05 13.74
C GLY A 103 -1.97 -6.61 13.31
N MET A 104 -1.00 -6.44 12.41
CA MET A 104 -0.66 -5.13 11.87
C MET A 104 -1.80 -4.57 11.02
N LYS A 105 -2.13 -3.29 11.19
CA LYS A 105 -3.08 -2.56 10.35
C LYS A 105 -2.31 -1.63 9.42
N PHE A 106 -2.20 -2.01 8.15
CA PHE A 106 -1.44 -1.28 7.14
C PHE A 106 -2.38 -0.48 6.25
N LEU A 107 -2.31 0.84 6.32
CA LEU A 107 -3.09 1.75 5.51
C LEU A 107 -2.27 2.17 4.29
N ASP A 108 -2.63 1.66 3.11
CA ASP A 108 -2.21 2.23 1.82
C ASP A 108 -3.27 3.24 1.40
N ILE A 109 -3.04 4.54 1.68
CA ILE A 109 -4.12 5.52 1.63
C ILE A 109 -4.78 5.60 0.24
N ASN A 110 -3.97 5.46 -0.82
CA ASN A 110 -4.36 5.27 -2.23
C ASN A 110 -5.59 6.12 -2.61
N LEU A 111 -5.44 7.45 -2.53
CA LEU A 111 -6.54 8.40 -2.69
C LEU A 111 -7.04 8.40 -4.15
N ARG A 112 -8.30 8.04 -4.35
CA ARG A 112 -8.96 8.03 -5.67
C ARG A 112 -9.99 9.14 -5.76
N LYS A 113 -9.88 9.92 -6.84
CA LYS A 113 -10.62 11.18 -7.05
C LYS A 113 -12.10 11.06 -6.66
N ASP A 114 -12.56 12.01 -5.84
CA ASP A 114 -13.94 12.16 -5.35
C ASP A 114 -14.51 10.94 -4.60
N CYS A 115 -13.69 9.95 -4.24
CA CYS A 115 -14.12 8.72 -3.55
C CYS A 115 -13.70 8.68 -2.07
N PHE A 116 -13.26 9.80 -1.50
CA PHE A 116 -12.83 9.90 -0.12
C PHE A 116 -13.35 11.19 0.52
N PHE A 117 -13.49 11.14 1.85
CA PHE A 117 -13.96 12.25 2.68
C PHE A 117 -12.97 12.44 3.83
N ARG A 118 -12.87 13.66 4.36
CA ARG A 118 -12.00 13.97 5.50
C ARG A 118 -12.22 13.01 6.66
N GLU A 119 -13.48 12.71 6.97
CA GLU A 119 -13.87 11.79 8.04
C GLU A 119 -13.35 10.38 7.78
N THR A 120 -13.41 9.91 6.54
CA THR A 120 -12.94 8.56 6.18
C THR A 120 -11.42 8.44 6.28
N ILE A 121 -10.69 9.48 5.90
CA ILE A 121 -9.23 9.55 6.05
C ILE A 121 -8.87 9.56 7.54
N THR A 122 -9.47 10.45 8.31
CA THR A 122 -9.26 10.58 9.76
C THR A 122 -9.52 9.26 10.50
N GLU A 123 -10.65 8.60 10.26
CA GLU A 123 -10.98 7.33 10.92
C GLU A 123 -10.07 6.17 10.47
N SER A 124 -9.55 6.22 9.25
CA SER A 124 -8.55 5.25 8.77
C SER A 124 -7.21 5.44 9.48
N LEU A 125 -6.75 6.70 9.62
CA LEU A 125 -5.50 7.03 10.30
C LEU A 125 -5.51 6.62 11.77
N LYS A 126 -6.60 6.91 12.50
CA LYS A 126 -6.77 6.52 13.92
C LYS A 126 -6.63 5.01 14.17
N GLN A 127 -6.94 4.19 13.17
CA GLN A 127 -6.92 2.73 13.30
C GLN A 127 -5.65 2.09 12.74
N ALA A 128 -4.86 2.81 11.96
CA ALA A 128 -3.68 2.28 11.30
C ALA A 128 -2.49 2.15 12.29
N ASN A 129 -1.63 1.18 12.05
CA ASN A 129 -0.30 1.12 12.68
C ASN A 129 0.77 1.67 11.73
N ILE A 130 0.58 1.47 10.44
CA ILE A 130 1.50 1.89 9.39
C ILE A 130 0.71 2.64 8.33
N LEU A 131 1.22 3.81 7.93
CA LEU A 131 0.68 4.60 6.83
C LEU A 131 1.65 4.58 5.66
N LYS A 132 1.15 4.23 4.47
CA LYS A 132 1.87 4.37 3.22
C LYS A 132 1.10 5.29 2.28
N MET A 133 1.86 6.15 1.61
CA MET A 133 1.38 7.13 0.65
C MET A 133 2.42 7.36 -0.44
N ASN A 134 2.02 7.99 -1.54
CA ASN A 134 2.94 8.62 -2.49
C ASN A 134 3.14 10.11 -2.17
N LEU A 135 4.06 10.77 -2.88
CA LEU A 135 4.37 12.19 -2.64
C LEU A 135 3.16 13.12 -2.86
N HIS A 136 2.34 12.89 -3.88
CA HIS A 136 1.14 13.70 -4.12
C HIS A 136 0.11 13.54 -2.99
N GLU A 137 -0.04 12.33 -2.46
CA GLU A 137 -0.89 12.07 -1.30
C GLU A 137 -0.33 12.72 -0.03
N ALA A 138 0.99 12.75 0.15
CA ALA A 138 1.63 13.47 1.25
C ALA A 138 1.32 14.97 1.21
N HIS A 139 1.42 15.59 0.03
CA HIS A 139 1.01 16.99 -0.16
C HIS A 139 -0.46 17.22 0.18
N TYR A 140 -1.34 16.33 -0.28
CA TYR A 140 -2.76 16.44 0.00
C TYR A 140 -3.08 16.33 1.51
N LEU A 141 -2.44 15.40 2.21
CA LEU A 141 -2.63 15.24 3.65
C LEU A 141 -2.05 16.41 4.45
N ALA A 142 -0.91 16.95 4.00
CA ALA A 142 -0.33 18.16 4.58
C ALA A 142 -1.31 19.34 4.50
N GLU A 143 -1.95 19.56 3.36
CA GLU A 143 -2.98 20.57 3.20
C GLU A 143 -4.23 20.27 4.05
N LEU A 144 -4.74 19.04 4.02
CA LEU A 144 -5.97 18.63 4.71
C LEU A 144 -5.89 18.78 6.24
N PHE A 145 -4.71 18.58 6.81
CA PHE A 145 -4.45 18.63 8.24
C PHE A 145 -3.64 19.86 8.68
N GLU A 146 -3.37 20.78 7.76
CA GLU A 146 -2.60 22.02 8.03
C GLU A 146 -1.19 21.73 8.59
N ILE A 147 -0.58 20.62 8.15
CA ILE A 147 0.77 20.19 8.54
C ILE A 147 1.80 20.77 7.57
N SER A 148 2.93 21.27 8.10
CA SER A 148 4.00 21.80 7.26
C SER A 148 4.77 20.68 6.54
N LEU A 149 4.80 20.72 5.21
CA LEU A 149 5.64 19.81 4.39
C LEU A 149 6.98 20.45 4.00
N SER A 150 7.73 20.97 4.98
CA SER A 150 9.07 21.52 4.73
C SER A 150 10.15 20.45 4.49
N SER A 151 9.94 19.26 5.06
CA SER A 151 10.76 18.08 4.81
C SER A 151 9.93 16.81 5.02
N LEU A 152 10.15 15.77 4.21
CA LEU A 152 9.49 14.47 4.41
C LEU A 152 9.74 13.85 5.80
N PRO A 153 10.97 13.92 6.37
CA PRO A 153 11.22 13.46 7.73
C PRO A 153 10.36 14.11 8.79
N ASP A 154 10.11 15.42 8.71
CA ASP A 154 9.39 16.16 9.74
C ASP A 154 7.88 15.94 9.59
N PHE A 155 7.37 16.00 8.35
CA PHE A 155 5.98 15.63 8.05
C PHE A 155 5.64 14.21 8.50
N CYS A 156 6.51 13.23 8.23
CA CYS A 156 6.28 11.86 8.67
C CYS A 156 6.29 11.75 10.20
N ALA A 157 7.13 12.52 10.89
CA ALA A 157 7.16 12.54 12.35
C ALA A 157 5.86 13.10 12.92
N GLU A 158 5.38 14.22 12.39
CA GLU A 158 4.12 14.86 12.81
C GLU A 158 2.91 13.96 12.54
N MET A 159 2.83 13.36 11.34
CA MET A 159 1.79 12.35 11.04
C MET A 159 1.84 11.14 11.97
N MET A 160 3.03 10.68 12.37
CA MET A 160 3.15 9.57 13.33
C MET A 160 2.71 9.98 14.72
N GLU A 161 3.01 11.20 15.15
CA GLU A 161 2.63 11.73 16.45
C GLU A 161 1.11 11.93 16.55
N ASP A 162 0.52 12.70 15.63
CA ASP A 162 -0.91 13.05 15.62
C ASP A 162 -1.83 11.82 15.57
N TRP A 163 -1.41 10.80 14.83
CA TRP A 163 -2.21 9.60 14.57
C TRP A 163 -1.69 8.35 15.29
N SER A 164 -0.68 8.48 16.17
CA SER A 164 -0.07 7.37 16.91
C SER A 164 0.40 6.21 16.01
N LEU A 165 0.92 6.54 14.82
CA LEU A 165 1.41 5.55 13.87
C LEU A 165 2.81 5.07 14.29
N SER A 166 3.08 3.79 14.11
CA SER A 166 4.41 3.20 14.36
C SER A 166 5.40 3.43 13.22
N CYS A 167 4.90 3.65 12.00
CA CYS A 167 5.70 3.81 10.80
C CYS A 167 4.95 4.61 9.72
N CYS A 168 5.67 5.48 9.00
CA CYS A 168 5.18 6.19 7.82
C CYS A 168 6.09 5.89 6.62
N LEU A 169 5.50 5.75 5.44
CA LEU A 169 6.18 5.43 4.19
C LEU A 169 5.71 6.37 3.08
N VAL A 170 6.66 6.96 2.36
CA VAL A 170 6.40 7.82 1.21
C VAL A 170 7.16 7.29 0.00
N THR A 171 6.43 6.81 -1.01
CA THR A 171 7.01 6.40 -2.30
C THR A 171 7.20 7.62 -3.20
N LEU A 172 8.36 7.71 -3.84
CA LEU A 172 8.82 8.88 -4.62
C LEU A 172 8.94 8.54 -6.13
N GLY A 173 8.17 7.56 -6.60
CA GLY A 173 8.24 7.06 -7.97
C GLY A 173 9.65 6.56 -8.31
N GLY A 174 10.20 7.02 -9.44
CA GLY A 174 11.57 6.66 -9.88
C GLY A 174 12.69 7.09 -8.93
N HIS A 175 12.42 7.94 -7.94
CA HIS A 175 13.41 8.42 -6.97
C HIS A 175 13.50 7.52 -5.72
N GLY A 176 12.72 6.45 -5.65
CA GLY A 176 12.77 5.46 -4.57
C GLY A 176 11.71 5.69 -3.50
N ALA A 177 12.09 5.53 -2.23
CA ALA A 177 11.16 5.68 -1.12
C ALA A 177 11.83 6.16 0.16
N PHE A 178 11.08 6.93 0.94
CA PHE A 178 11.41 7.36 2.29
C PHE A 178 10.52 6.63 3.30
N THR A 179 11.08 6.28 4.46
CA THR A 179 10.32 5.72 5.57
C THR A 179 10.89 6.19 6.91
N ALA A 180 9.99 6.43 7.86
CA ALA A 180 10.32 6.76 9.23
C ALA A 180 9.52 5.89 10.20
N SER A 181 10.09 5.61 11.36
CA SER A 181 9.41 4.90 12.45
C SER A 181 9.41 5.72 13.74
N ALA A 182 8.44 5.43 14.61
CA ALA A 182 8.25 6.12 15.88
C ALA A 182 9.45 6.02 16.84
N ASP A 183 10.35 5.05 16.64
CA ASP A 183 11.62 4.92 17.38
C ASP A 183 12.74 5.86 16.85
N GLY A 184 12.40 6.78 15.94
CA GLY A 184 13.29 7.82 15.43
C GLY A 184 14.14 7.40 14.22
N LYS A 185 14.04 6.15 13.75
CA LYS A 185 14.77 5.73 12.53
C LYS A 185 14.16 6.39 11.30
N LYS A 186 15.03 6.86 10.41
CA LYS A 186 14.70 7.50 9.13
C LYS A 186 15.54 6.84 8.04
N VAL A 187 14.91 6.32 7.00
CA VAL A 187 15.59 5.62 5.91
C VAL A 187 15.10 6.13 4.56
N TYR A 188 16.04 6.54 3.73
CA TYR A 188 15.82 6.75 2.31
C TYR A 188 16.51 5.63 1.53
N VAL A 189 15.77 5.00 0.60
CA VAL A 189 16.34 4.06 -0.36
C VAL A 189 16.16 4.66 -1.76
N PRO A 190 17.26 4.92 -2.49
CA PRO A 190 17.19 5.51 -3.81
C PRO A 190 16.56 4.57 -4.83
N GLY A 191 15.87 5.15 -5.81
CA GLY A 191 15.21 4.40 -6.88
C GLY A 191 16.21 3.66 -7.76
N TYR A 192 15.72 2.70 -8.53
CA TYR A 192 16.51 1.99 -9.53
C TYR A 192 16.39 2.69 -10.88
N GLU A 193 17.51 2.84 -11.59
CA GLU A 193 17.47 3.21 -13.00
C GLU A 193 17.08 1.97 -13.82
N ILE A 194 15.85 1.97 -14.31
CA ILE A 194 15.25 0.85 -15.05
C ILE A 194 14.57 1.34 -16.32
N LYS A 195 14.42 0.44 -17.28
CA LYS A 195 13.52 0.66 -18.41
C LYS A 195 12.07 0.44 -17.96
N VAL A 196 11.36 1.52 -17.67
CA VAL A 196 9.95 1.48 -17.26
C VAL A 196 9.09 1.04 -18.45
N VAL A 197 8.21 0.07 -18.21
CA VAL A 197 7.21 -0.42 -19.17
C VAL A 197 5.81 0.05 -18.76
N ASP A 198 5.42 -0.23 -17.52
CA ASP A 198 4.12 0.15 -16.95
C ASP A 198 4.25 0.25 -15.43
N THR A 199 3.86 1.37 -14.83
CA THR A 199 3.96 1.58 -13.37
C THR A 199 2.78 1.02 -12.60
N CYS A 200 1.74 0.51 -13.29
CA CYS A 200 0.56 -0.05 -12.65
C CYS A 200 0.94 -1.20 -11.70
N GLY A 201 0.50 -1.13 -10.45
CA GLY A 201 0.81 -2.12 -9.42
C GLY A 201 2.20 -2.02 -8.77
N SER A 202 3.07 -1.10 -9.21
CA SER A 202 4.40 -0.93 -8.59
C SER A 202 4.34 -0.50 -7.12
N GLY A 203 3.38 0.36 -6.77
CA GLY A 203 3.10 0.74 -5.39
C GLY A 203 2.57 -0.42 -4.53
N ASP A 204 1.73 -1.28 -5.11
CA ASP A 204 1.18 -2.46 -4.42
C ASP A 204 2.28 -3.50 -4.16
N ALA A 205 3.19 -3.68 -5.13
CA ALA A 205 4.37 -4.52 -4.99
C ALA A 205 5.35 -3.97 -3.96
N PHE A 206 5.52 -2.64 -3.89
CA PHE A 206 6.28 -2.00 -2.82
C PHE A 206 5.69 -2.32 -1.45
N SER A 207 4.38 -2.12 -1.28
CA SER A 207 3.67 -2.41 -0.02
C SER A 207 3.84 -3.88 0.37
N ALA A 208 3.72 -4.82 -0.57
CA ALA A 208 3.88 -6.25 -0.31
C ALA A 208 5.32 -6.60 0.11
N GLY A 209 6.33 -6.08 -0.59
CA GLY A 209 7.74 -6.29 -0.25
C GLY A 209 8.11 -5.71 1.11
N PHE A 210 7.60 -4.52 1.43
CA PHE A 210 7.82 -3.90 2.73
C PHE A 210 7.21 -4.75 3.87
N ILE A 211 5.93 -5.11 3.76
CA ILE A 211 5.22 -5.89 4.79
C ILE A 211 5.85 -7.27 4.98
N HIS A 212 6.31 -7.91 3.91
CA HIS A 212 6.99 -9.20 3.98
C HIS A 212 8.17 -9.19 4.96
N GLU A 213 9.09 -8.23 4.82
CA GLU A 213 10.25 -8.14 5.71
C GLU A 213 9.90 -7.54 7.08
N TYR A 214 8.94 -6.61 7.12
CA TYR A 214 8.50 -5.99 8.36
C TYR A 214 7.91 -7.01 9.34
N LEU A 215 7.04 -7.91 8.86
CA LEU A 215 6.46 -9.00 9.67
C LEU A 215 7.50 -10.05 10.11
N ARG A 216 8.72 -10.01 9.53
CA ARG A 216 9.87 -10.86 9.90
C ARG A 216 10.85 -10.16 10.82
N GLY A 217 10.54 -8.95 11.29
CA GLY A 217 11.38 -8.18 12.20
C GLY A 217 12.69 -7.71 11.59
N LYS A 218 12.73 -7.52 10.27
CA LYS A 218 13.91 -6.96 9.59
C LYS A 218 14.07 -5.48 9.85
N SER A 219 15.25 -4.96 9.49
CA SER A 219 15.52 -3.54 9.59
C SER A 219 14.62 -2.75 8.64
N LEU A 220 14.29 -1.50 9.01
CA LEU A 220 13.48 -0.62 8.17
C LEU A 220 14.11 -0.40 6.77
N ALA A 221 15.44 -0.43 6.70
CA ALA A 221 16.18 -0.37 5.45
C ALA A 221 15.99 -1.62 4.59
N ASP A 222 15.99 -2.82 5.16
CA ASP A 222 15.73 -4.05 4.42
C ASP A 222 14.28 -4.09 3.91
N CYS A 223 13.32 -3.67 4.74
CA CYS A 223 11.92 -3.56 4.32
C CYS A 223 11.76 -2.61 3.12
N CYS A 224 12.36 -1.42 3.21
CA CYS A 224 12.30 -0.44 2.13
C CYS A 224 13.07 -0.90 0.88
N ARG A 225 14.21 -1.59 1.02
CA ARG A 225 14.97 -2.16 -0.10
C ARG A 225 14.19 -3.22 -0.86
N LEU A 226 13.54 -4.16 -0.16
CA LEU A 226 12.73 -5.19 -0.82
C LEU A 226 11.51 -4.56 -1.50
N GLY A 227 10.79 -3.67 -0.82
CA GLY A 227 9.66 -2.95 -1.41
C GLY A 227 10.07 -2.20 -2.68
N ASN A 228 11.15 -1.41 -2.62
CA ASN A 228 11.64 -0.64 -3.76
C ASN A 228 12.08 -1.53 -4.93
N ALA A 229 12.78 -2.64 -4.65
CA ALA A 229 13.17 -3.60 -5.68
C ALA A 229 11.94 -4.27 -6.33
N PHE A 230 10.96 -4.66 -5.54
CA PHE A 230 9.78 -5.34 -6.06
C PHE A 230 8.92 -4.39 -6.90
N GLY A 231 8.75 -3.14 -6.46
CA GLY A 231 8.12 -2.08 -7.25
C GLY A 231 8.83 -1.85 -8.58
N ALA A 232 10.17 -1.83 -8.59
CA ALA A 232 10.97 -1.67 -9.80
C ALA A 232 10.80 -2.85 -10.77
N VAL A 233 10.87 -4.10 -10.28
CA VAL A 233 10.66 -5.30 -11.10
C VAL A 233 9.27 -5.31 -11.72
N VAL A 234 8.23 -4.94 -10.97
CA VAL A 234 6.87 -4.83 -11.51
C VAL A 234 6.77 -3.71 -12.55
N ALA A 235 7.45 -2.58 -12.32
CA ALA A 235 7.46 -1.47 -13.27
C ALA A 235 8.13 -1.79 -14.63
N MET A 236 8.94 -2.85 -14.68
CA MET A 236 9.55 -3.38 -15.91
C MET A 236 8.64 -4.35 -16.67
N GLN A 237 7.48 -4.69 -16.11
CA GLN A 237 6.48 -5.57 -16.73
C GLN A 237 5.30 -4.77 -17.25
N ARG A 238 4.44 -5.40 -18.07
CA ARG A 238 3.19 -4.80 -18.53
C ARG A 238 2.05 -5.18 -17.59
N GLY A 239 1.27 -4.20 -17.11
CA GLY A 239 0.14 -4.42 -16.22
C GLY A 239 0.51 -4.86 -14.80
N ALA A 240 -0.43 -4.69 -13.88
CA ALA A 240 -0.20 -4.92 -12.46
C ALA A 240 -0.15 -6.40 -12.04
N THR A 241 -0.64 -7.32 -12.87
CA THR A 241 -0.88 -8.73 -12.51
C THR A 241 0.04 -9.72 -13.21
N THR A 242 0.98 -9.25 -14.04
CA THR A 242 2.00 -10.10 -14.65
C THR A 242 2.74 -10.90 -13.56
N PRO A 243 2.85 -12.24 -13.67
CA PRO A 243 3.54 -13.05 -12.67
C PRO A 243 4.97 -12.58 -12.46
N VAL A 244 5.35 -12.42 -11.20
CA VAL A 244 6.73 -12.14 -10.77
C VAL A 244 7.00 -13.05 -9.58
N SER A 245 8.06 -13.83 -9.64
CA SER A 245 8.52 -14.73 -8.58
C SER A 245 9.44 -14.01 -7.59
N PHE A 246 9.54 -14.53 -6.37
CA PHE A 246 10.51 -13.99 -5.41
C PHE A 246 11.96 -14.20 -5.87
N GLU A 247 12.24 -15.23 -6.66
CA GLU A 247 13.58 -15.47 -7.21
C GLU A 247 14.01 -14.35 -8.16
N GLU A 248 13.12 -13.88 -9.02
CA GLU A 248 13.37 -12.73 -9.90
C GLU A 248 13.68 -11.47 -9.09
N VAL A 249 12.91 -11.18 -8.04
CA VAL A 249 13.16 -10.03 -7.17
C VAL A 249 14.49 -10.16 -6.42
N ARG A 250 14.85 -11.38 -5.98
CA ARG A 250 16.15 -11.65 -5.34
C ARG A 250 17.31 -11.53 -6.30
N HIS A 251 17.14 -11.95 -7.56
CA HIS A 251 18.14 -11.78 -8.59
C HIS A 251 18.37 -10.29 -8.87
N PHE A 252 17.29 -9.53 -9.02
CA PHE A 252 17.32 -8.08 -9.18
C PHE A 252 18.01 -7.36 -8.01
N LEU A 253 17.73 -7.77 -6.76
CA LEU A 253 18.40 -7.20 -5.57
C LEU A 253 19.92 -7.47 -5.51
N LYS A 254 20.37 -8.60 -6.08
CA LYS A 254 21.80 -8.98 -6.12
C LYS A 254 22.55 -8.34 -7.27
N ALA A 255 21.83 -7.94 -8.32
CA ALA A 255 22.41 -7.28 -9.47
C ALA A 255 22.81 -5.83 -9.11
N ASP A 256 23.94 -5.39 -9.67
CA ASP A 256 24.43 -4.03 -9.48
C ASP A 256 23.72 -3.09 -10.45
N HIS A 257 22.56 -2.59 -10.02
CA HIS A 257 21.76 -1.64 -10.79
C HIS A 257 22.13 -0.20 -10.43
N PRO A 258 22.33 0.69 -11.42
CA PRO A 258 22.45 2.12 -11.19
C PRO A 258 21.23 2.67 -10.43
N ARG A 259 21.45 3.71 -9.64
CA ARG A 259 20.48 4.27 -8.72
C ARG A 259 20.21 5.74 -9.01
N VAL A 260 18.93 6.11 -8.94
CA VAL A 260 18.51 7.52 -9.00
C VAL A 260 18.61 8.07 -7.58
N HIS A 261 19.72 8.76 -7.29
CA HIS A 261 20.00 9.34 -5.99
C HIS A 261 19.43 10.77 -5.88
N GLU A 262 18.46 10.98 -4.99
CA GLU A 262 17.98 12.31 -4.61
C GLU A 262 18.13 12.51 -3.08
N PRO A 263 19.37 12.64 -2.56
CA PRO A 263 19.65 12.56 -1.13
C PRO A 263 19.14 13.77 -0.34
N SER A 264 18.85 14.90 -1.02
CA SER A 264 18.43 16.12 -0.33
C SER A 264 17.06 15.95 0.31
N LEU A 265 16.15 15.21 -0.35
CA LEU A 265 14.70 15.13 -0.07
C LEU A 265 13.98 16.50 0.10
N LYS A 266 14.71 17.62 -0.01
CA LYS A 266 14.23 19.00 0.17
C LYS A 266 13.49 19.49 -1.06
N ALA A 267 13.81 18.96 -2.24
CA ALA A 267 13.11 19.26 -3.49
C ALA A 267 11.67 18.70 -3.54
N PHE A 268 11.27 17.93 -2.52
CA PHE A 268 9.91 17.39 -2.38
C PHE A 268 9.02 18.21 -1.42
N ALA A 269 9.51 19.37 -0.95
CA ALA A 269 8.70 20.38 -0.27
C ALA A 269 7.93 21.22 -1.31
N ILE A 270 6.68 21.58 -1.02
CA ILE A 270 5.99 22.62 -1.80
C ILE A 270 6.63 23.97 -1.44
N SER A 271 6.91 24.78 -2.46
CA SER A 271 7.26 26.20 -2.33
C SER A 271 6.11 27.02 -1.77
#